data_AF-A0A7S0W7X3-F1
#
_entry.id   AF-A0A7S0W7X3-F1
#
_cell.length_a   1.000
_cell.length_b   1.000
_cell.length_c   1.000
_cell.angle_alpha   90.00
_cell.angle_beta   90.00
_cell.angle_gamma   90.00
#
_symmetry.space_group_name_H-M   'P 1'
#
loop_
_entity.id
_entity.type
_entity.pdbx_description
1 polymer ?
#
loop_
_entity_poly.entity_id
_entity_poly.type
_entity_poly.pdbx_seq_one_letter_code
_entity_poly.pdbx_strand_id
1 'polypeptide(L)'
;WAAGIRNSMLERDLDETVSVADGEIDKIVSEVGILLAGDGSPTAKLASAPQEGIHVSLGGFHMVLELHKMIGKLFYTLLRTLICLYSDTEGKVNYILHPGDPRNASKELPQVQLAVLVAAADGYFVTYGRYPDEQQLRKFMKARAEKCPIALAYYLWVYVWCELVQAVECTEQKKETGDWHTYNELLPGALLLTTITGATTYVGLIVGSIKAYGCASSAEHKINEDIVFTMKTAGGGRAFGDRWVELVQKALRAQLGNTYTSHVEGSIDRVSVNLPALDQNKGTG
;
A
#
# COMPACT_ATOMS: atom_id res chain seq x y z
N TRP A 1 -1.02 30.89 10.38
CA TRP A 1 -1.44 29.48 10.51
C TRP A 1 -0.95 28.63 9.33
N ALA A 2 -1.20 29.02 8.07
CA ALA A 2 -0.69 28.33 6.88
C ALA A 2 0.86 28.35 6.67
N ALA A 3 1.57 29.30 7.27
CA ALA A 3 3.04 29.37 7.20
C ALA A 3 3.76 28.35 8.09
N GLY A 4 3.12 27.87 9.16
CA GLY A 4 3.70 26.87 10.07
C GLY A 4 3.66 25.43 9.52
N ILE A 5 2.66 25.13 8.69
CA ILE A 5 2.49 23.81 8.06
C ILE A 5 3.44 23.63 6.87
N ARG A 6 3.78 24.73 6.18
CA ARG A 6 4.68 24.71 5.02
C ARG A 6 6.13 24.40 5.42
N ASN A 7 6.57 24.87 6.59
CA ASN A 7 7.92 24.59 7.10
C ASN A 7 8.06 23.16 7.66
N SER A 8 7.00 22.58 8.26
CA SER A 8 7.05 21.19 8.74
C SER A 8 7.00 20.12 7.63
N MET A 9 6.57 20.49 6.42
CA MET A 9 6.47 19.57 5.28
C MET A 9 7.71 19.59 4.37
N LEU A 10 8.52 20.65 4.39
CA LEU A 10 9.74 20.76 3.58
C LEU A 10 11.00 20.21 4.28
N GLU A 11 10.95 19.98 5.61
CA GLU A 11 12.08 19.43 6.38
C GLU A 11 12.08 17.90 6.51
N ARG A 12 11.17 17.18 5.84
CA ARG A 12 11.04 15.71 5.95
C ARG A 12 11.58 14.89 4.76
N ASP A 13 12.34 15.51 3.85
CA ASP A 13 12.83 14.83 2.64
C ASP A 13 14.37 14.75 2.50
N LEU A 14 15.13 14.79 3.60
CA LEU A 14 16.57 14.51 3.54
C LEU A 14 16.97 13.59 4.71
N ASP A 15 17.61 12.46 4.39
CA ASP A 15 18.13 11.39 5.27
C ASP A 15 17.20 10.24 5.72
N GLU A 16 16.53 9.56 4.77
CA GLU A 16 16.26 8.11 4.95
C GLU A 16 17.15 7.28 4.02
N THR A 17 18.46 7.50 4.05
CA THR A 17 19.41 6.46 3.64
C THR A 17 19.40 5.38 4.71
N VAL A 18 18.72 4.27 4.44
CA VAL A 18 18.96 3.03 5.17
C VAL A 18 20.27 2.46 4.64
N SER A 19 21.40 2.78 5.30
CA SER A 19 22.64 2.04 5.07
C SER A 19 22.53 0.71 5.81
N VAL A 20 22.19 -0.35 5.09
CA VAL A 20 22.34 -1.70 5.64
C VAL A 20 23.80 -2.07 5.40
N ALA A 21 24.60 -2.15 6.48
CA ALA A 21 25.95 -2.67 6.36
C ALA A 21 25.87 -4.13 5.90
N ASP A 22 26.78 -4.59 5.03
CA ASP A 22 26.69 -5.94 4.43
C ASP A 22 26.59 -7.08 5.46
N GLY A 23 27.02 -6.87 6.72
CA GLY A 23 26.87 -7.83 7.82
C GLY A 23 25.52 -7.81 8.56
N GLU A 24 24.65 -6.81 8.34
CA GLU A 24 23.31 -6.77 8.93
C GLU A 24 22.31 -7.62 8.15
N ILE A 25 22.51 -7.84 6.85
CA ILE A 25 21.64 -8.70 6.04
C ILE A 25 21.76 -10.16 6.52
N ASP A 26 22.97 -10.65 6.75
CA ASP A 26 23.20 -12.00 7.27
C ASP A 26 22.60 -12.18 8.68
N LYS A 27 22.67 -11.13 9.49
CA LYS A 27 22.05 -11.10 10.82
C LYS A 27 20.52 -11.13 10.73
N ILE A 28 19.91 -10.32 9.86
CA ILE A 28 18.47 -10.30 9.59
C ILE A 28 17.98 -11.67 9.09
N VAL A 29 18.69 -12.31 8.17
CA VAL A 29 18.33 -13.65 7.67
C VAL A 29 18.44 -14.71 8.78
N SER A 30 19.45 -14.61 9.65
CA SER A 30 19.64 -15.54 10.77
C SER A 30 18.67 -15.32 11.95
N GLU A 31 18.20 -14.09 12.15
CA GLU A 31 17.35 -13.71 13.29
C GLU A 31 15.85 -13.71 12.96
N VAL A 32 15.47 -13.38 11.71
CA VAL A 32 14.06 -13.10 11.37
C VAL A 32 13.24 -14.35 11.09
N GLY A 33 13.86 -15.49 10.74
CA GLY A 33 13.20 -16.80 10.64
C GLY A 33 11.76 -16.75 10.10
N ILE A 34 11.61 -16.91 8.77
CA ILE A 34 10.42 -16.69 7.90
C ILE A 34 10.71 -15.52 6.96
N LEU A 35 10.95 -15.86 5.69
CA LEU A 35 11.07 -14.90 4.61
C LEU A 35 9.68 -14.32 4.30
N LEU A 36 9.49 -13.02 4.53
CA LEU A 36 8.34 -12.30 4.00
C LEU A 36 8.48 -12.21 2.47
N ALA A 37 7.64 -12.96 1.75
CA ALA A 37 7.56 -12.88 0.31
C ALA A 37 6.63 -11.72 -0.09
N GLY A 38 7.10 -10.85 -0.99
CA GLY A 38 6.32 -9.75 -1.57
C GLY A 38 6.12 -9.92 -3.08
N ASP A 39 5.16 -9.18 -3.65
CA ASP A 39 4.88 -9.21 -5.09
C ASP A 39 6.09 -8.71 -5.91
N GLY A 40 6.42 -9.39 -7.00
CA GLY A 40 7.52 -9.03 -7.91
C GLY A 40 8.96 -9.41 -7.46
N SER A 41 9.13 -10.24 -6.43
CA SER A 41 10.46 -10.54 -5.88
C SER A 41 11.11 -11.84 -6.42
N PRO A 42 12.44 -11.99 -6.30
CA PRO A 42 13.08 -13.31 -6.35
C PRO A 42 12.53 -14.28 -5.29
N THR A 43 12.01 -13.75 -4.17
CA THR A 43 11.32 -14.52 -3.13
C THR A 43 9.93 -15.04 -3.58
N ALA A 44 9.28 -14.47 -4.59
CA ALA A 44 8.07 -15.03 -5.19
C ALA A 44 8.38 -16.26 -6.03
N LYS A 45 9.55 -16.30 -6.69
CA LYS A 45 10.09 -17.53 -7.30
C LYS A 45 10.46 -18.57 -6.24
N LEU A 46 11.00 -18.15 -5.09
CA LEU A 46 11.24 -19.05 -3.95
C LEU A 46 9.92 -19.53 -3.30
N ALA A 47 8.86 -18.70 -3.28
CA ALA A 47 7.52 -19.07 -2.82
C ALA A 47 6.79 -20.04 -3.77
N SER A 48 7.17 -20.05 -5.04
CA SER A 48 6.69 -21.05 -6.01
C SER A 48 7.38 -22.41 -5.90
N ALA A 49 8.45 -22.51 -5.10
CA ALA A 49 9.01 -23.79 -4.66
C ALA A 49 8.22 -24.27 -3.42
N PRO A 50 7.99 -25.58 -3.27
CA PRO A 50 7.29 -26.12 -2.09
C PRO A 50 8.21 -25.95 -0.88
N GLN A 51 8.05 -24.86 -0.13
CA GLN A 51 8.75 -24.64 1.12
C GLN A 51 7.77 -24.35 2.25
N GLU A 52 7.87 -25.15 3.31
CA GLU A 52 7.29 -24.85 4.61
C GLU A 52 7.91 -23.54 5.14
N GLY A 53 7.08 -22.63 5.65
CA GLY A 53 7.56 -21.42 6.32
C GLY A 53 7.64 -20.13 5.48
N ILE A 54 7.06 -20.08 4.28
CA ILE A 54 6.90 -18.82 3.53
C ILE A 54 5.52 -18.23 3.84
N HIS A 55 5.51 -17.08 4.51
CA HIS A 55 4.28 -16.37 4.88
C HIS A 55 3.93 -15.32 3.81
N VAL A 56 2.84 -15.55 3.09
CA VAL A 56 2.30 -14.57 2.12
C VAL A 56 1.41 -13.61 2.89
N SER A 57 1.88 -12.37 3.06
CA SER A 57 1.11 -11.31 3.70
C SER A 57 0.72 -10.25 2.68
N LEU A 58 -0.58 -9.98 2.57
CA LEU A 58 -1.09 -8.84 1.81
C LEU A 58 -1.01 -7.60 2.69
N GLY A 59 0.12 -6.90 2.62
CA GLY A 59 0.36 -5.73 3.45
C GLY A 59 -0.37 -4.47 2.96
N GLY A 60 -0.50 -3.51 3.88
CA GLY A 60 -1.25 -2.29 3.64
C GLY A 60 -0.64 -1.37 2.59
N PHE A 61 0.69 -1.39 2.40
CA PHE A 61 1.34 -0.50 1.44
C PHE A 61 0.97 -0.85 0.00
N HIS A 62 1.09 -2.11 -0.41
CA HIS A 62 0.71 -2.56 -1.75
C HIS A 62 -0.80 -2.45 -1.96
N MET A 63 -1.60 -2.67 -0.92
CA MET A 63 -3.05 -2.45 -0.98
C MET A 63 -3.36 -0.98 -1.33
N VAL A 64 -2.78 -0.03 -0.61
CA VAL A 64 -2.96 1.41 -0.88
C VAL A 64 -2.47 1.79 -2.27
N LEU A 65 -1.30 1.27 -2.68
CA LEU A 65 -0.74 1.50 -4.00
C LEU A 65 -1.67 1.02 -5.12
N GLU A 66 -2.20 -0.20 -5.00
CA GLU A 66 -3.10 -0.75 -6.01
C GLU A 66 -4.44 0.00 -6.02
N LEU A 67 -4.99 0.32 -4.84
CA LEU A 67 -6.20 1.14 -4.77
C LEU A 67 -6.01 2.48 -5.47
N HIS A 68 -4.88 3.17 -5.30
CA HIS A 68 -4.58 4.41 -6.03
C HIS A 68 -4.45 4.19 -7.55
N LYS A 69 -3.76 3.13 -8.00
CA LYS A 69 -3.69 2.80 -9.43
C LYS A 69 -5.08 2.55 -10.03
N MET A 70 -5.96 1.93 -9.26
CA MET A 70 -7.34 1.65 -9.68
C MET A 70 -8.20 2.91 -9.72
N ILE A 71 -7.97 3.91 -8.85
CA ILE A 71 -8.54 5.27 -9.00
C ILE A 71 -8.17 5.82 -10.38
N GLY A 72 -6.88 5.77 -10.72
CA GLY A 72 -6.36 6.28 -11.99
C GLY A 72 -7.02 5.64 -13.20
N LYS A 73 -7.25 4.32 -13.16
CA LYS A 73 -7.93 3.60 -14.25
C LYS A 73 -9.42 3.95 -14.35
N LEU A 74 -10.15 3.90 -13.24
CA LEU A 74 -11.61 4.04 -13.24
C LEU A 74 -12.06 5.49 -13.45
N PHE A 75 -11.35 6.43 -12.87
CA PHE A 75 -11.68 7.85 -12.90
C PHE A 75 -10.74 8.67 -13.78
N TYR A 76 -10.00 8.02 -14.70
CA TYR A 76 -8.95 8.66 -15.51
C TYR A 76 -9.41 9.98 -16.13
N THR A 77 -10.48 9.96 -16.93
CA THR A 77 -10.96 11.14 -17.66
C THR A 77 -11.38 12.26 -16.70
N LEU A 78 -12.04 11.91 -15.60
CA LEU A 78 -12.51 12.85 -14.59
C LEU A 78 -11.33 13.54 -13.92
N LEU A 79 -10.41 12.75 -13.36
CA LEU A 79 -9.31 13.25 -12.57
C LEU A 79 -8.25 13.90 -13.43
N ARG A 80 -7.95 13.37 -14.61
CA ARG A 80 -7.07 14.04 -15.58
C ARG A 80 -7.57 15.44 -15.89
N THR A 81 -8.88 15.63 -16.11
CA THR A 81 -9.44 16.96 -16.37
C THR A 81 -9.17 17.95 -15.24
N LEU A 82 -9.24 17.49 -13.98
CA LEU A 82 -8.98 18.33 -12.80
C LEU A 82 -7.48 18.55 -12.58
N ILE A 83 -6.68 17.52 -12.75
CA ILE A 83 -5.23 17.55 -12.50
C ILE A 83 -4.52 18.39 -13.56
N CYS A 84 -4.96 18.33 -14.83
CA CYS A 84 -4.43 19.17 -15.90
C CYS A 84 -4.64 20.67 -15.68
N LEU A 85 -5.47 21.09 -14.71
CA LEU A 85 -5.61 22.50 -14.35
C LEU A 85 -4.38 23.05 -13.63
N TYR A 86 -3.57 22.19 -13.00
CA TYR A 86 -2.36 22.59 -12.26
C TYR A 86 -1.12 21.76 -12.60
N SER A 87 -1.26 20.66 -13.35
CA SER A 87 -0.16 19.87 -13.90
C SER A 87 -0.04 20.10 -15.41
N ASP A 88 1.14 20.51 -15.85
CA ASP A 88 1.46 20.96 -17.20
C ASP A 88 1.83 19.84 -18.20
N THR A 89 2.05 18.61 -17.73
CA THR A 89 2.51 17.48 -18.56
C THR A 89 1.79 16.19 -18.23
N GLU A 90 1.59 15.33 -19.23
CA GLU A 90 1.03 13.98 -19.04
C GLU A 90 1.89 13.13 -18.08
N GLY A 91 3.20 13.38 -18.02
CA GLY A 91 4.08 12.71 -17.06
C GLY A 91 3.70 13.02 -15.62
N LYS A 92 3.47 14.29 -15.28
CA LYS A 92 3.02 14.70 -13.94
C LYS A 92 1.60 14.22 -13.62
N VAL A 93 0.71 14.21 -14.61
CA VAL A 93 -0.63 13.63 -14.46
C VAL A 93 -0.54 12.13 -14.12
N ASN A 94 0.26 11.37 -14.87
CA ASN A 94 0.44 9.95 -14.63
C ASN A 94 1.20 9.63 -13.34
N TYR A 95 2.09 10.51 -12.90
CA TYR A 95 2.73 10.39 -11.58
C TYR A 95 1.72 10.35 -10.42
N ILE A 96 0.58 11.05 -10.58
CA ILE A 96 -0.51 11.10 -9.60
C ILE A 96 -1.50 9.96 -9.83
N LEU A 97 -1.92 9.71 -11.07
CA LEU A 97 -2.98 8.74 -11.39
C LEU A 97 -2.48 7.28 -11.43
N HIS A 98 -1.22 7.07 -11.79
CA HIS A 98 -0.59 5.75 -11.89
C HIS A 98 0.68 5.73 -11.05
N PRO A 99 0.57 5.95 -9.72
CA PRO A 99 1.74 6.10 -8.88
C PRO A 99 2.58 4.82 -8.85
N GLY A 100 3.90 4.98 -8.88
CA GLY A 100 4.85 3.94 -8.49
C GLY A 100 5.07 3.87 -6.98
N ASP A 101 4.60 4.87 -6.24
CA ASP A 101 4.63 4.98 -4.79
C ASP A 101 3.31 5.62 -4.31
N PRO A 102 2.55 4.99 -3.40
CA PRO A 102 1.24 5.50 -2.99
C PRO A 102 1.28 6.93 -2.45
N ARG A 103 2.42 7.36 -1.87
CA ARG A 103 2.59 8.70 -1.30
C ARG A 103 2.49 9.79 -2.37
N ASN A 104 2.79 9.48 -3.63
CA ASN A 104 2.69 10.43 -4.73
C ASN A 104 1.24 10.88 -4.92
N ALA A 105 0.31 9.92 -4.91
CA ALA A 105 -1.11 10.18 -4.99
C ALA A 105 -1.63 10.79 -3.67
N SER A 106 -1.21 10.27 -2.51
CA SER A 106 -1.68 10.76 -1.20
C SER A 106 -1.22 12.20 -0.88
N LYS A 107 -0.17 12.73 -1.53
CA LYS A 107 0.24 14.14 -1.41
C LYS A 107 -0.62 15.09 -2.25
N GLU A 108 -1.08 14.65 -3.43
CA GLU A 108 -1.70 15.52 -4.43
C GLU A 108 -3.24 15.40 -4.46
N LEU A 109 -3.78 14.18 -4.38
CA LEU A 109 -5.22 13.92 -4.48
C LEU A 109 -6.06 14.59 -3.38
N PRO A 110 -5.61 14.78 -2.12
CA PRO A 110 -6.41 15.46 -1.11
C PRO A 110 -6.80 16.90 -1.49
N GLN A 111 -5.95 17.60 -2.25
CA GLN A 111 -6.25 18.96 -2.71
C GLN A 111 -7.40 18.96 -3.71
N VAL A 112 -7.40 17.99 -4.63
CA VAL A 112 -8.48 17.79 -5.61
C VAL A 112 -9.77 17.35 -4.90
N GLN A 113 -9.66 16.47 -3.91
CA GLN A 113 -10.79 16.01 -3.10
C GLN A 113 -11.44 17.20 -2.35
N LEU A 114 -10.63 18.05 -1.73
CA LEU A 114 -11.10 19.24 -1.04
C LEU A 114 -11.82 20.20 -1.98
N ALA A 115 -11.27 20.44 -3.19
CA ALA A 115 -11.92 21.29 -4.17
C ALA A 115 -13.32 20.80 -4.55
N VAL A 116 -13.51 19.48 -4.70
CA VAL A 116 -14.83 18.87 -4.98
C VAL A 116 -15.78 19.03 -3.79
N LEU A 117 -15.29 18.82 -2.57
CA LEU A 117 -16.11 18.98 -1.35
C LEU A 117 -16.55 20.44 -1.16
N VAL A 118 -15.67 21.40 -1.41
CA VAL A 118 -16.00 22.84 -1.36
C VAL A 118 -17.05 23.18 -2.41
N ALA A 119 -16.87 22.74 -3.67
CA ALA A 119 -17.85 22.98 -4.72
C ALA A 119 -19.22 22.36 -4.39
N ALA A 120 -19.24 21.18 -3.76
CA ALA A 120 -20.48 20.56 -3.29
C ALA A 120 -21.13 21.34 -2.13
N ALA A 121 -20.33 21.88 -1.20
CA ALA A 121 -20.82 22.72 -0.10
C ALA A 121 -21.39 24.04 -0.60
N ASP A 122 -20.77 24.68 -1.59
CA ASP A 122 -21.32 25.88 -2.25
C ASP A 122 -22.62 25.56 -2.98
N GLY A 123 -22.69 24.42 -3.68
CA GLY A 123 -23.93 23.94 -4.30
C GLY A 123 -25.04 23.68 -3.27
N TYR A 124 -24.70 23.19 -2.09
CA TYR A 124 -25.64 23.05 -0.97
C TYR A 124 -26.11 24.41 -0.48
N PHE A 125 -25.19 25.37 -0.28
CA PHE A 125 -25.51 26.73 0.15
C PHE A 125 -26.49 27.41 -0.80
N VAL A 126 -26.26 27.33 -2.12
CA VAL A 126 -27.19 27.87 -3.13
C VAL A 126 -28.58 27.25 -3.04
N THR A 127 -28.67 25.97 -2.65
CA THR A 127 -29.94 25.24 -2.57
C THR A 127 -30.71 25.50 -1.27
N TYR A 128 -30.00 25.65 -0.14
CA TYR A 128 -30.60 25.66 1.20
C TYR A 128 -30.30 26.92 2.03
N GLY A 129 -29.54 27.88 1.49
CA GLY A 129 -29.22 29.16 2.14
C GLY A 129 -28.28 29.07 3.34
N ARG A 130 -27.60 27.93 3.55
CA ARG A 130 -26.66 27.70 4.66
C ARG A 130 -25.60 26.68 4.28
N TYR A 131 -24.44 26.70 4.94
CA TYR A 131 -23.40 25.67 4.73
C TYR A 131 -23.77 24.35 5.45
N PRO A 132 -23.46 23.20 4.84
CA PRO A 132 -23.79 21.89 5.41
C PRO A 132 -22.76 21.45 6.47
N ASP A 133 -23.20 20.61 7.41
CA ASP A 133 -22.29 19.71 8.14
C ASP A 133 -21.87 18.51 7.26
N GLU A 134 -20.96 17.67 7.76
CA GLU A 134 -20.45 16.51 7.01
C GLU A 134 -21.57 15.55 6.55
N GLN A 135 -22.52 15.25 7.44
CA GLN A 135 -23.60 14.31 7.15
C GLN A 135 -24.57 14.89 6.11
N GLN A 136 -24.87 16.18 6.20
CA GLN A 136 -25.70 16.91 5.26
C GLN A 136 -25.03 16.97 3.88
N LEU A 137 -23.73 17.25 3.83
CA LEU A 137 -22.97 17.31 2.59
C LEU A 137 -22.96 15.93 1.89
N ARG A 138 -22.69 14.85 2.65
CA ARG A 138 -22.73 13.49 2.12
C ARG A 138 -24.10 13.13 1.54
N LYS A 139 -25.18 13.42 2.29
CA LYS A 139 -26.56 13.17 1.82
C LYS A 139 -26.89 13.97 0.56
N PHE A 140 -26.45 15.23 0.49
CA PHE A 140 -26.65 16.07 -0.68
C PHE A 140 -25.92 15.55 -1.91
N MET A 141 -24.64 15.20 -1.78
CA MET A 141 -23.86 14.61 -2.86
C MET A 141 -24.46 13.29 -3.33
N LYS A 142 -24.92 12.44 -2.40
CA LYS A 142 -25.62 11.18 -2.73
C LYS A 142 -26.91 11.44 -3.52
N ALA A 143 -27.76 12.37 -3.07
CA ALA A 143 -29.00 12.70 -3.77
C ALA A 143 -28.77 13.25 -5.19
N ARG A 144 -27.63 13.92 -5.42
CA ARG A 144 -27.21 14.34 -6.76
C ARG A 144 -26.67 13.16 -7.58
N ALA A 145 -25.89 12.28 -6.97
CA ALA A 145 -25.35 11.07 -7.61
C ALA A 145 -26.46 10.16 -8.15
N GLU A 146 -27.58 10.05 -7.43
CA GLU A 146 -28.75 9.27 -7.87
C GLU A 146 -29.42 9.81 -9.16
N LYS A 147 -29.18 11.08 -9.50
CA LYS A 147 -29.83 11.75 -10.64
C LYS A 147 -28.88 12.07 -11.79
N CYS A 148 -27.57 12.07 -11.55
CA CYS A 148 -26.59 12.62 -12.47
C CYS A 148 -25.34 11.72 -12.52
N PRO A 149 -25.06 11.06 -13.65
CA PRO A 149 -23.93 10.13 -13.77
C PRO A 149 -22.56 10.74 -13.42
N ILE A 150 -22.32 12.00 -13.78
CA ILE A 150 -21.05 12.67 -13.42
C ILE A 150 -20.95 12.94 -11.91
N ALA A 151 -22.08 13.28 -11.26
CA ALA A 151 -22.11 13.44 -9.80
C ALA A 151 -21.90 12.10 -9.09
N LEU A 152 -22.36 11.00 -9.67
CA LEU A 152 -22.09 9.64 -9.17
C LEU A 152 -20.60 9.34 -9.21
N ALA A 153 -19.89 9.68 -10.29
CA ALA A 153 -18.44 9.46 -10.36
C ALA A 153 -17.69 10.22 -9.25
N TYR A 154 -18.03 11.48 -9.01
CA TYR A 154 -17.47 12.26 -7.90
C TYR A 154 -17.80 11.67 -6.54
N TYR A 155 -19.04 11.23 -6.32
CA TYR A 155 -19.45 10.62 -5.06
C TYR A 155 -18.69 9.31 -4.79
N LEU A 156 -18.60 8.42 -5.78
CA LEU A 156 -17.86 7.17 -5.66
C LEU A 156 -16.37 7.41 -5.40
N TRP A 157 -15.75 8.34 -6.12
CA TRP A 157 -14.34 8.65 -5.91
C TRP A 157 -14.09 9.21 -4.49
N VAL A 158 -14.83 10.26 -4.08
CA VAL A 158 -14.59 10.95 -2.81
C VAL A 158 -15.00 10.13 -1.60
N TYR A 159 -16.21 9.58 -1.59
CA TYR A 159 -16.81 8.97 -0.38
C TYR A 159 -16.74 7.45 -0.33
N VAL A 160 -16.34 6.78 -1.41
CA VAL A 160 -16.13 5.33 -1.39
C VAL A 160 -14.64 5.03 -1.51
N TRP A 161 -13.99 5.59 -2.52
CA TRP A 161 -12.61 5.24 -2.82
C TRP A 161 -11.60 5.92 -1.90
N CYS A 162 -11.62 7.26 -1.81
CA CYS A 162 -10.66 7.99 -0.98
C CYS A 162 -10.82 7.63 0.51
N GLU A 163 -12.05 7.45 1.00
CA GLU A 163 -12.27 7.04 2.39
C GLU A 163 -11.71 5.65 2.69
N LEU A 164 -11.87 4.68 1.79
CA LEU A 164 -11.29 3.36 1.98
C LEU A 164 -9.76 3.42 2.00
N VAL A 165 -9.16 4.15 1.05
CA VAL A 165 -7.70 4.32 0.98
C VAL A 165 -7.16 4.94 2.26
N GLN A 166 -7.77 6.05 2.70
CA GLN A 166 -7.38 6.73 3.94
C GLN A 166 -7.60 5.84 5.17
N ALA A 167 -8.68 5.07 5.21
CA ALA A 167 -8.94 4.14 6.31
C ALA A 167 -7.85 3.07 6.39
N VAL A 168 -7.42 2.51 5.25
CA VAL A 168 -6.29 1.57 5.19
C VAL A 168 -5.00 2.24 5.65
N GLU A 169 -4.65 3.42 5.12
CA GLU A 169 -3.45 4.16 5.54
C GLU A 169 -3.44 4.43 7.07
N CYS A 170 -4.58 4.79 7.65
CA CYS A 170 -4.69 5.02 9.09
C CYS A 170 -4.40 3.77 9.94
N THR A 171 -4.56 2.57 9.40
CA THR A 171 -4.26 1.33 10.15
C THR A 171 -2.77 1.20 10.47
N GLU A 172 -1.88 1.80 9.69
CA GLU A 172 -0.43 1.80 9.94
C GLU A 172 -0.06 2.49 11.27
N GLN A 173 -0.77 3.57 11.60
CA GLN A 173 -0.38 4.48 12.69
C GLN A 173 -1.23 4.34 13.97
N LYS A 174 -2.37 3.64 13.90
CA LYS A 174 -3.37 3.58 14.99
C LYS A 174 -2.88 2.92 16.29
N LYS A 175 -2.01 1.92 16.22
CA LYS A 175 -1.48 1.14 17.38
C LYS A 175 0.02 0.90 17.22
N GLU A 176 0.68 0.48 18.30
CA GLU A 176 2.14 0.24 18.31
C GLU A 176 2.62 -0.71 17.21
N THR A 177 1.82 -1.74 16.91
CA THR A 177 2.04 -2.74 15.84
C THR A 177 1.10 -2.53 14.65
N GLY A 178 0.45 -1.37 14.55
CA GLY A 178 -0.63 -1.12 13.59
C GLY A 178 -1.94 -1.79 14.01
N ASP A 179 -3.02 -1.46 13.31
CA ASP A 179 -4.36 -1.98 13.60
C ASP A 179 -4.82 -3.02 12.57
N TRP A 180 -4.25 -4.23 12.68
CA TRP A 180 -4.54 -5.35 11.78
C TRP A 180 -6.04 -5.68 11.71
N HIS A 181 -6.76 -5.66 12.83
CA HIS A 181 -8.18 -5.98 12.84
C HIS A 181 -8.99 -5.01 11.99
N THR A 182 -8.77 -3.69 12.17
CA THR A 182 -9.39 -2.69 11.30
C THR A 182 -8.99 -2.92 9.83
N TYR A 183 -7.72 -3.24 9.55
CA TYR A 183 -7.28 -3.52 8.18
C TYR A 183 -8.04 -4.70 7.57
N ASN A 184 -8.17 -5.80 8.31
CA ASN A 184 -8.89 -6.99 7.87
C ASN A 184 -10.39 -6.72 7.64
N GLU A 185 -11.01 -5.85 8.45
CA GLU A 185 -12.40 -5.38 8.24
C GLU A 185 -12.57 -4.52 6.98
N LEU A 186 -11.52 -3.86 6.51
CA LEU A 186 -11.54 -3.05 5.29
C LEU A 186 -11.32 -3.88 4.01
N LEU A 187 -10.76 -5.09 4.11
CA LEU A 187 -10.46 -5.96 2.97
C LEU A 187 -11.69 -6.29 2.10
N PRO A 188 -12.90 -6.55 2.62
CA PRO A 188 -14.09 -6.73 1.79
C PRO A 188 -14.42 -5.50 0.93
N GLY A 189 -14.19 -4.29 1.44
CA GLY A 189 -14.31 -3.04 0.69
C GLY A 189 -13.29 -2.97 -0.45
N ALA A 190 -12.03 -3.31 -0.16
CA ALA A 190 -10.96 -3.36 -1.16
C ALA A 190 -11.25 -4.43 -2.23
N LEU A 191 -11.78 -5.59 -1.84
CA LEU A 191 -12.18 -6.66 -2.75
C LEU A 191 -13.23 -6.19 -3.75
N LEU A 192 -14.24 -5.45 -3.29
CA LEU A 192 -15.26 -4.89 -4.18
C LEU A 192 -14.64 -3.95 -5.22
N LEU A 193 -13.77 -3.04 -4.78
CA LEU A 193 -13.15 -2.03 -5.65
C LEU A 193 -12.18 -2.64 -6.67
N THR A 194 -11.36 -3.60 -6.24
CA THR A 194 -10.46 -4.37 -7.11
C THR A 194 -11.23 -5.22 -8.12
N THR A 195 -12.39 -5.77 -7.74
CA THR A 195 -13.26 -6.54 -8.63
C THR A 195 -13.85 -5.66 -9.73
N ILE A 196 -14.39 -4.49 -9.38
CA ILE A 196 -15.00 -3.55 -10.35
C ILE A 196 -13.97 -3.04 -11.38
N THR A 197 -12.70 -2.94 -10.97
CA THR A 197 -11.61 -2.44 -11.82
C THR A 197 -10.86 -3.53 -12.58
N GLY A 198 -11.24 -4.80 -12.38
CA GLY A 198 -10.61 -5.93 -13.06
C GLY A 198 -9.18 -6.23 -12.58
N ALA A 199 -8.81 -5.81 -11.36
CA ALA A 199 -7.53 -6.13 -10.74
C ALA A 199 -7.51 -7.57 -10.21
N THR A 200 -7.62 -8.55 -11.13
CA THR A 200 -7.83 -9.98 -10.82
C THR A 200 -6.75 -10.57 -9.92
N THR A 201 -5.49 -10.14 -10.07
CA THR A 201 -4.39 -10.55 -9.19
C THR A 201 -4.68 -10.16 -7.74
N TYR A 202 -5.09 -8.92 -7.48
CA TYR A 202 -5.40 -8.43 -6.14
C TYR A 202 -6.69 -9.03 -5.58
N VAL A 203 -7.68 -9.33 -6.43
CA VAL A 203 -8.85 -10.12 -6.02
C VAL A 203 -8.39 -11.48 -5.45
N GLY A 204 -7.50 -12.17 -6.16
CA GLY A 204 -6.92 -13.44 -5.70
C GLY A 204 -6.14 -13.31 -4.39
N LEU A 205 -5.30 -12.28 -4.27
CA LEU A 205 -4.52 -12.00 -3.06
C LEU A 205 -5.43 -11.70 -1.85
N ILE A 206 -6.46 -10.87 -2.01
CA ILE A 206 -7.39 -10.54 -0.91
C ILE A 206 -8.14 -11.79 -0.46
N VAL A 207 -8.71 -12.55 -1.39
CA VAL A 207 -9.42 -13.80 -1.07
C VAL A 207 -8.49 -14.81 -0.40
N GLY A 208 -7.25 -14.93 -0.89
CA GLY A 208 -6.22 -15.77 -0.29
C GLY A 208 -5.89 -15.34 1.14
N SER A 209 -5.68 -14.05 1.37
CA SER A 209 -5.38 -13.47 2.68
C SER A 209 -6.52 -13.72 3.69
N ILE A 210 -7.77 -13.49 3.29
CA ILE A 210 -8.95 -13.72 4.15
C ILE A 210 -9.05 -15.22 4.53
N LYS A 211 -8.86 -16.12 3.55
CA LYS A 211 -8.88 -17.57 3.80
C LYS A 211 -7.73 -18.01 4.71
N ALA A 212 -6.51 -17.56 4.43
CA ALA A 212 -5.33 -17.91 5.22
C ALA A 212 -5.50 -17.47 6.67
N TYR A 213 -5.94 -16.24 6.90
CA TYR A 213 -6.20 -15.74 8.25
C TYR A 213 -7.34 -16.51 8.94
N GLY A 214 -8.43 -16.83 8.23
CA GLY A 214 -9.54 -17.62 8.78
C GLY A 214 -9.18 -19.05 9.17
N CYS A 215 -8.10 -19.60 8.62
CA CYS A 215 -7.60 -20.94 8.93
C CYS A 215 -6.32 -20.94 9.77
N ALA A 216 -5.80 -19.76 10.14
CA ALA A 216 -4.55 -19.65 10.88
C ALA A 216 -4.70 -20.13 12.33
N SER A 217 -3.62 -20.72 12.84
CA SER A 217 -3.44 -21.01 14.25
C SER A 217 -3.29 -19.71 15.06
N SER A 218 -3.45 -19.80 16.39
CA SER A 218 -3.25 -18.65 17.28
C SER A 218 -1.84 -18.06 17.20
N ALA A 219 -0.83 -18.88 16.90
CA ALA A 219 0.54 -18.41 16.69
C ALA A 219 0.65 -17.58 15.41
N GLU A 220 0.03 -18.04 14.31
CA GLU A 220 0.01 -17.31 13.04
C GLU A 220 -0.80 -16.02 13.12
N HIS A 221 -1.91 -16.00 13.87
CA HIS A 221 -2.62 -14.75 14.16
C HIS A 221 -1.73 -13.73 14.85
N LYS A 222 -0.99 -14.16 15.88
CA LYS A 222 -0.06 -13.28 16.59
C LYS A 222 1.06 -12.75 15.69
N ILE A 223 1.61 -13.59 14.82
CA ILE A 223 2.62 -13.17 13.84
C ILE A 223 2.04 -12.08 12.92
N ASN A 224 0.84 -12.32 12.36
CA ASN A 224 0.16 -11.36 11.50
C ASN A 224 -0.09 -10.02 12.20
N GLU A 225 -0.65 -10.07 13.40
CA GLU A 225 -1.13 -8.90 14.13
C GLU A 225 -0.02 -8.07 14.77
N ASP A 226 0.98 -8.74 15.36
CA ASP A 226 1.94 -8.08 16.23
C ASP A 226 3.32 -7.91 15.59
N ILE A 227 3.64 -8.71 14.56
CA ILE A 227 5.02 -8.80 14.04
C ILE A 227 5.14 -8.29 12.61
N VAL A 228 4.30 -8.78 11.69
CA VAL A 228 4.52 -8.55 10.25
C VAL A 228 3.68 -7.42 9.67
N PHE A 229 2.62 -6.99 10.34
CA PHE A 229 1.72 -5.98 9.79
C PHE A 229 2.38 -4.60 9.67
N THR A 230 3.05 -4.15 10.73
CA THR A 230 3.88 -2.94 10.70
C THR A 230 5.21 -3.19 11.39
N MET A 231 6.22 -2.41 11.00
CA MET A 231 7.55 -2.43 11.58
C MET A 231 7.93 -1.03 12.08
N LYS A 232 8.72 -0.99 13.16
CA LYS A 232 9.30 0.26 13.66
C LYS A 232 10.45 0.70 12.74
N THR A 233 10.49 1.98 12.41
CA THR A 233 11.59 2.58 11.65
C THR A 233 12.70 3.06 12.58
N ALA A 234 13.92 3.26 12.07
CA ALA A 234 15.05 3.75 12.86
C ALA A 234 14.78 5.12 13.51
N GLY A 235 13.97 5.97 12.86
CA GLY A 235 13.53 7.25 13.40
C GLY A 235 12.40 7.16 14.45
N GLY A 236 12.05 5.96 14.93
CA GLY A 236 10.96 5.75 15.89
C GLY A 236 9.55 5.84 15.28
N GLY A 237 9.45 6.01 13.96
CA GLY A 237 8.20 5.94 13.21
C GLY A 237 7.74 4.50 12.98
N ARG A 238 6.65 4.35 12.23
CA ARG A 238 6.09 3.04 11.85
C ARG A 238 5.84 3.02 10.35
N ALA A 239 6.03 1.86 9.75
CA ALA A 239 5.73 1.61 8.35
C ALA A 239 5.08 0.24 8.20
N PHE A 240 4.21 0.04 7.21
CA PHE A 240 3.73 -1.29 6.87
C PHE A 240 4.89 -2.26 6.60
N GLY A 241 4.78 -3.50 7.06
CA GLY A 241 5.83 -4.49 6.91
C GLY A 241 6.16 -4.81 5.44
N ASP A 242 5.15 -4.80 4.56
CA ASP A 242 5.36 -5.03 3.13
C ASP A 242 6.08 -3.86 2.43
N ARG A 243 5.98 -2.63 2.98
CA ARG A 243 6.81 -1.49 2.53
C ARG A 243 8.28 -1.73 2.85
N TRP A 244 8.58 -2.27 4.03
CA TRP A 244 9.94 -2.65 4.39
C TRP A 244 10.49 -3.66 3.39
N VAL A 245 9.70 -4.69 3.06
CA VAL A 245 10.09 -5.75 2.11
C VAL A 245 10.46 -5.14 0.76
N GLU A 246 9.70 -4.17 0.28
CA GLU A 246 10.02 -3.47 -0.96
C GLU A 246 11.30 -2.64 -0.88
N LEU A 247 11.55 -1.95 0.23
CA LEU A 247 12.78 -1.17 0.43
C LEU A 247 14.02 -2.06 0.38
N VAL A 248 13.98 -3.21 1.04
CA VAL A 248 15.10 -4.15 1.00
C VAL A 248 15.27 -4.82 -0.35
N GLN A 249 14.18 -5.15 -1.04
CA GLN A 249 14.28 -5.60 -2.42
C GLN A 249 14.91 -4.53 -3.32
N LYS A 250 14.57 -3.25 -3.16
CA LYS A 250 15.20 -2.14 -3.90
C LYS A 250 16.68 -2.03 -3.58
N ALA A 251 17.08 -2.12 -2.31
CA ALA A 251 18.48 -2.10 -1.88
C ALA A 251 19.27 -3.28 -2.47
N LEU A 252 18.73 -4.51 -2.37
CA LEU A 252 19.32 -5.71 -2.95
C LEU A 252 19.46 -5.58 -4.47
N ARG A 253 18.41 -5.10 -5.18
CA ARG A 253 18.48 -4.87 -6.63
C ARG A 253 19.51 -3.80 -6.99
N ALA A 254 19.69 -2.77 -6.18
CA ALA A 254 20.71 -1.74 -6.41
C ALA A 254 22.12 -2.28 -6.18
N GLN A 255 22.34 -3.02 -5.08
CA GLN A 255 23.62 -3.69 -4.83
C GLN A 255 23.95 -4.69 -5.93
N LEU A 256 23.03 -5.62 -6.22
CA LEU A 256 23.18 -6.59 -7.30
C LEU A 256 23.33 -5.86 -8.65
N GLY A 257 22.46 -4.92 -8.99
CA GLY A 257 22.54 -4.13 -10.22
C GLY A 257 23.87 -3.41 -10.42
N ASN A 258 24.43 -2.85 -9.34
CA ASN A 258 25.77 -2.24 -9.34
C ASN A 258 26.91 -3.29 -9.46
N THR A 259 26.63 -4.55 -9.13
CA THR A 259 27.56 -5.69 -9.22
C THR A 259 27.34 -6.54 -10.50
N TYR A 260 26.28 -6.27 -11.28
CA TYR A 260 25.80 -7.11 -12.40
C TYR A 260 26.47 -6.74 -13.74
N THR A 261 27.77 -6.99 -13.85
CA THR A 261 28.41 -7.28 -15.15
C THR A 261 28.43 -8.79 -15.36
N SER A 262 27.63 -9.30 -16.32
CA SER A 262 27.62 -10.60 -17.05
C SER A 262 28.17 -11.92 -16.46
N HIS A 263 28.75 -11.98 -15.27
CA HIS A 263 29.42 -13.14 -14.69
C HIS A 263 28.62 -13.86 -13.60
N VAL A 264 27.42 -13.37 -13.24
CA VAL A 264 26.68 -13.85 -12.06
C VAL A 264 25.67 -14.97 -12.37
N GLU A 265 25.32 -15.23 -13.63
CA GLU A 265 24.51 -16.43 -13.98
C GLU A 265 25.20 -17.72 -13.50
N GLY A 266 26.54 -17.79 -13.56
CA GLY A 266 27.30 -18.92 -13.02
C GLY A 266 27.42 -18.95 -11.48
N SER A 267 27.09 -17.87 -10.78
CA SER A 267 27.17 -17.77 -9.32
C SER A 267 25.84 -18.11 -8.64
N ILE A 268 24.70 -17.75 -9.24
CA ILE A 268 23.38 -18.15 -8.72
C ILE A 268 23.20 -19.67 -8.81
N ASP A 269 23.69 -20.30 -9.89
CA ASP A 269 23.74 -21.77 -10.02
C ASP A 269 24.71 -22.44 -9.03
N ARG A 270 25.68 -21.72 -8.47
CA ARG A 270 26.58 -22.25 -7.42
C ARG A 270 26.03 -22.07 -6.01
N VAL A 271 25.15 -21.09 -5.79
CA VAL A 271 24.53 -20.84 -4.48
C VAL A 271 23.29 -21.72 -4.29
N SER A 272 22.54 -22.02 -5.35
CA SER A 272 21.42 -22.98 -5.29
C SER A 272 21.87 -24.41 -4.99
N VAL A 273 23.12 -24.77 -5.30
CA VAL A 273 23.74 -26.07 -4.99
C VAL A 273 24.28 -26.15 -3.55
N ASN A 274 24.40 -25.03 -2.84
CA ASN A 274 24.98 -24.96 -1.49
C ASN A 274 23.98 -24.60 -0.38
N LEU A 275 22.67 -24.64 -0.65
CA LEU A 275 21.68 -24.65 0.43
C LEU A 275 21.79 -25.99 1.17
N PRO A 276 22.16 -26.02 2.46
CA PRO A 276 22.25 -27.27 3.19
C PRO A 276 20.88 -27.92 3.21
N ALA A 277 20.83 -29.20 2.85
CA ALA A 277 19.63 -30.02 2.99
C ALA A 277 19.15 -29.89 4.44
N LEU A 278 17.93 -29.42 4.62
CA LEU A 278 17.25 -29.37 5.91
C LEU A 278 17.28 -30.78 6.51
N ASP A 279 18.02 -30.93 7.60
CA ASP A 279 18.30 -32.17 8.29
C ASP A 279 17.00 -32.67 8.94
N GLN A 280 16.16 -33.37 8.16
CA GLN A 280 15.06 -34.17 8.66
C GLN A 280 15.62 -35.42 9.35
N ASN A 281 16.16 -35.27 10.56
CA ASN A 281 16.20 -36.31 11.59
C ASN A 281 17.06 -35.84 12.77
N LYS A 282 16.42 -35.62 13.93
CA LYS A 282 16.92 -36.09 15.23
C LYS A 282 15.88 -35.84 16.32
N GLY A 283 15.23 -36.93 16.72
CA GLY A 283 14.33 -36.98 17.85
C GLY A 283 13.90 -38.41 18.21
N THR A 284 14.79 -39.39 18.08
CA THR A 284 14.67 -40.66 18.80
C THR A 284 15.92 -40.85 19.64
N GLY A 285 15.72 -40.82 20.95
CA GLY A 285 16.70 -41.02 22.01
C GLY A 285 16.00 -40.94 23.34
#